data_AF-A0A534SU48-F1
#
_entry.id   AF-A0A534SU48-F1
#
_cell.length_a   1.000
_cell.length_b   1.000
_cell.length_c   1.000
_cell.angle_alpha   90.00
_cell.angle_beta   90.00
_cell.angle_gamma   90.00
#
_symmetry.space_group_name_H-M   'P 1'
#
loop_
_entity.id
_entity.type
_entity.pdbx_description
1 polymer ?
#
loop_
_entity_poly.entity_id
_entity_poly.type
_entity_poly.pdbx_seq_one_letter_code
_entity_poly.pdbx_strand_id
1 'polypeptide(L)' 'MILKQTMEKIDAQGDHERLSEFAPGSKVTFKGKPYTVQRRTTLASGEAAVVLQGEKEQFEIGANQFLAGIQS' A
#
# COMPACT_ATOMS: atom_id res chain seq x y z
N MET A 1 -35.08 3.51 8.40
CA MET A 1 -33.86 2.71 8.61
C MET A 1 -33.11 2.67 7.29
N ILE A 2 -32.12 3.53 7.10
CA ILE A 2 -31.33 3.56 5.85
C ILE A 2 -30.24 2.51 5.99
N LEU A 3 -30.32 1.43 5.19
CA LEU A 3 -29.19 0.54 4.99
C LEU A 3 -28.08 1.36 4.31
N LYS A 4 -27.09 1.78 5.10
CA LYS A 4 -25.80 2.25 4.58
C LYS A 4 -25.11 1.02 3.99
N GLN A 5 -25.39 0.73 2.72
CA GLN A 5 -24.49 -0.06 1.91
C GLN A 5 -23.20 0.74 1.78
N THR A 6 -22.24 0.47 2.65
CA THR A 6 -20.86 0.92 2.52
C THR A 6 -20.32 0.25 1.26
N MET A 7 -20.52 0.87 0.10
CA MET A 7 -19.68 0.61 -1.06
C MET A 7 -18.26 0.87 -0.59
N GLU A 8 -17.39 -0.15 -0.63
CA GLU A 8 -15.94 0.01 -0.69
C GLU A 8 -15.62 0.91 -1.89
N LYS A 9 -15.75 2.23 -1.68
CA LYS A 9 -15.19 3.22 -2.56
C LYS A 9 -13.69 3.09 -2.36
N ILE A 10 -13.03 2.46 -3.31
CA ILE A 10 -11.58 2.54 -3.46
C ILE A 10 -11.31 4.03 -3.67
N ASP A 11 -10.98 4.71 -2.57
CA ASP A 11 -10.77 6.15 -2.54
C ASP A 11 -9.34 6.40 -3.02
N ALA A 12 -9.16 6.31 -4.34
CA ALA A 12 -7.84 6.38 -4.98
C ALA A 12 -7.03 7.62 -4.58
N GLN A 13 -7.70 8.68 -4.11
CA GLN A 13 -7.10 9.90 -3.61
C GLN A 13 -6.64 9.73 -2.14
N GLY A 14 -7.49 9.16 -1.27
CA GLY A 14 -7.10 8.78 0.09
C GLY A 14 -5.99 7.71 0.15
N ASP A 15 -6.01 6.74 -0.76
CA ASP A 15 -4.93 5.76 -0.92
C ASP A 15 -3.60 6.44 -1.32
N HIS A 16 -3.68 7.51 -2.12
CA HIS A 16 -2.52 8.31 -2.53
C HIS A 16 -1.90 9.09 -1.35
N GLU A 17 -2.73 9.71 -0.51
CA GLU A 17 -2.27 10.42 0.69
C GLU A 17 -1.63 9.48 1.70
N ARG A 18 -2.26 8.32 1.96
CA ARG A 18 -1.71 7.31 2.88
C ARG A 18 -0.41 6.72 2.35
N LEU A 19 -0.30 6.48 1.04
CA LEU A 19 0.97 6.11 0.41
C LEU A 19 2.04 7.20 0.49
N SER A 20 1.66 8.46 0.65
CA SER A 20 2.61 9.56 0.82
C SER A 20 3.27 9.57 2.20
N GLU A 21 2.68 8.93 3.20
CA GLU A 21 3.31 8.68 4.51
C GLU A 21 4.46 7.67 4.39
N PHE A 22 4.41 6.81 3.37
CA PHE A 22 5.40 5.78 3.11
C PHE A 22 6.43 6.23 2.08
N ALA A 23 7.35 7.10 2.54
CA ALA A 23 8.48 7.55 1.74
C ALA A 23 9.44 6.39 1.39
N PRO A 24 10.12 6.45 0.23
CA PRO A 24 11.22 5.54 -0.04
C PRO A 24 12.29 5.64 1.06
N GLY A 25 12.70 4.49 1.60
CA GLY A 25 13.55 4.34 2.78
C GLY A 25 12.80 4.04 4.08
N SER A 26 11.47 4.20 4.12
CA SER A 26 10.67 3.88 5.30
C SER A 26 10.60 2.38 5.54
N LYS A 27 10.78 1.95 6.80
CA LYS A 27 10.56 0.57 7.24
C LYS A 27 9.11 0.39 7.65
N VAL A 28 8.47 -0.64 7.11
CA VAL A 28 7.06 -0.98 7.35
C VAL A 28 6.95 -2.46 7.68
N THR A 29 6.01 -2.81 8.57
CA THR A 29 5.74 -4.21 8.87
C THR A 29 4.60 -4.67 7.98
N PHE A 30 4.89 -5.46 6.95
CA PHE A 30 3.89 -6.02 6.05
C PHE A 30 3.71 -7.51 6.33
N LYS A 31 2.47 -7.94 6.62
CA LYS A 31 2.14 -9.33 7.00
C LYS A 31 3.02 -9.87 8.14
N GLY A 32 3.34 -9.03 9.13
CA GLY A 32 4.16 -9.42 10.28
C GLY A 32 5.66 -9.54 10.01
N LYS A 33 6.14 -9.14 8.82
CA LYS A 33 7.57 -9.10 8.48
C LYS A 33 8.01 -7.66 8.16
N PRO A 34 9.22 -7.26 8.57
CA PRO A 34 9.75 -5.94 8.24
C PRO A 34 10.19 -5.87 6.78
N TYR A 35 9.74 -4.84 6.07
CA TYR A 35 10.16 -4.49 4.73
C TYR A 35 10.53 -3.02 4.66
N THR A 36 11.36 -2.66 3.69
CA THR A 36 11.70 -1.27 3.39
C THR A 36 11.00 -0.86 2.11
N VAL A 37 10.34 0.29 2.11
CA VAL A 37 9.76 0.88 0.90
C VAL A 37 10.93 1.35 0.04
N GLN A 38 11.13 0.75 -1.12
CA GLN A 38 12.20 1.12 -2.05
C GLN A 38 11.79 2.32 -2.89
N ARG A 39 10.62 2.23 -3.52
CA ARG A 39 10.06 3.28 -4.38
C ARG A 39 8.55 3.12 -4.52
N ARG A 40 7.88 4.21 -4.89
CA ARG A 40 6.49 4.20 -5.34
C ARG A 40 6.46 3.98 -6.85
N THR A 41 5.55 3.16 -7.31
CA THR A 41 5.37 2.78 -8.72
C THR A 41 3.89 2.76 -9.05
N THR A 42 3.55 2.48 -10.31
CA THR A 42 2.17 2.33 -10.76
C THR A 42 2.08 1.00 -11.50
N LEU A 43 1.11 0.15 -11.14
CA LEU A 43 0.88 -1.12 -11.81
C LEU A 43 0.37 -0.87 -13.24
N ALA A 44 0.48 -1.88 -14.10
CA ALA A 44 -0.04 -1.83 -15.47
C ALA A 44 -1.54 -1.48 -15.54
N SER A 45 -2.29 -1.76 -14.47
CA SER A 45 -3.71 -1.40 -14.32
C SER A 45 -3.96 0.10 -14.06
N GLY A 46 -2.90 0.90 -13.87
CA GLY A 46 -3.01 2.31 -13.46
C GLY A 46 -3.14 2.52 -11.94
N GLU A 47 -3.10 1.44 -11.15
CA GLU A 47 -3.18 1.51 -9.68
C GLU A 47 -1.83 1.93 -9.08
N ALA A 48 -1.86 2.81 -8.07
CA ALA A 48 -0.67 3.17 -7.30
C ALA A 48 -0.14 1.94 -6.57
N ALA A 49 1.18 1.81 -6.50
CA ALA A 49 1.85 0.67 -5.87
C ALA A 49 3.16 1.09 -5.23
N VAL A 50 3.69 0.20 -4.40
CA VAL A 50 5.00 0.35 -3.77
C VAL A 50 5.84 -0.87 -4.02
N VAL A 51 7.13 -0.65 -4.17
CA VAL A 51 8.12 -1.72 -4.19
C VAL A 51 8.61 -1.90 -2.77
N LEU A 52 8.37 -3.08 -2.21
CA LEU A 52 8.90 -3.48 -0.91
C LEU A 52 10.15 -4.31 -1.11
N GLN A 53 11.19 -3.98 -0.35
CA GLN A 53 12.44 -4.71 -0.28
C GLN A 53 12.62 -5.29 1.12
N GLY A 54 12.65 -6.61 1.21
CA GLY A 54 13.05 -7.37 2.37
C GLY A 54 14.52 -7.77 2.28
N GLU A 55 14.99 -8.54 3.27
CA GLU A 55 16.40 -8.95 3.34
C GLU A 55 16.83 -9.87 2.18
N LYS A 56 15.91 -10.68 1.64
CA LYS A 56 16.20 -11.67 0.57
C LYS A 56 15.25 -11.59 -0.61
N GLU A 57 14.32 -10.65 -0.61
CA GLU A 57 13.25 -10.57 -1.61
C GLU A 57 12.85 -9.12 -1.87
N GLN A 58 12.38 -8.86 -3.09
CA GLN A 58 11.79 -7.59 -3.48
C GLN A 58 10.56 -7.86 -4.33
N PHE A 59 9.45 -7.20 -4.02
CA PHE A 59 8.21 -7.35 -4.77
C PHE A 59 7.44 -6.04 -4.86
N GLU A 60 6.59 -5.94 -5.88
CA GLU A 60 5.71 -4.81 -6.11
C GLU A 60 4.32 -5.15 -5.57
N ILE A 61 3.72 -4.21 -4.83
CA ILE A 61 2.40 -4.41 -4.22
C ILE A 61 1.54 -3.16 -4.42
N GLY A 62 0.31 -3.38 -4.89
CA GLY A 62 -0.70 -2.34 -5.06
C GLY A 62 -1.03 -1.64 -3.73
N ALA A 63 -1.39 -0.36 -3.80
CA ALA A 63 -1.72 0.48 -2.66
C ALA A 63 -2.74 -0.18 -1.75
N ASN A 64 -3.80 -0.73 -2.34
CA ASN A 64 -4.89 -1.35 -1.59
C ASN A 64 -4.41 -2.58 -0.82
N GLN A 65 -3.67 -3.49 -1.47
CA GLN A 65 -3.10 -4.65 -0.80
C GLN A 65 -2.03 -4.29 0.23
N PHE A 66 -1.24 -3.24 -0.05
CA PHE A 66 -0.25 -2.72 0.87
C PHE A 66 -0.92 -2.19 2.13
N LEU A 67 -1.86 -1.25 1.99
CA LEU A 67 -2.59 -0.62 3.10
C LEU A 67 -3.43 -1.63 3.90
N ALA A 68 -3.93 -2.69 3.28
CA ALA A 68 -4.65 -3.77 3.97
C ALA A 68 -3.72 -4.72 4.76
N GLY A 69 -2.45 -4.85 4.35
CA GLY A 69 -1.51 -5.80 4.94
C GLY A 69 -0.41 -5.18 5.80
N ILE A 70 -0.26 -3.86 5.80
CA ILE A 70 0.65 -3.17 6.72
C ILE A 70 0.06 -3.08 8.11
N GLN A 71 0.91 -3.29 9.11
CA GLN A 71 0.63 -2.91 10.48
C GLN A 71 1.57 -1.75 10.78
N SER A 72 0.97 -0.58 11.02
CA SER A 72 1.68 0.64 11.36
C SER A 72 2.05 0.71 12.83
#